data_AF-A0A0Q5V426-F1
#
_entry.id   AF-A0A0Q5V426-F1
#
_cell.length_a   1.000
_cell.length_b   1.000
_cell.length_c   1.000
_cell.angle_alpha   90.00
_cell.angle_beta   90.00
_cell.angle_gamma   90.00
#
_symmetry.space_group_name_H-M   'P 1'
#
loop_
_entity.id
_entity.type
_entity.pdbx_description
1 polymer ?
#
loop_
_entity_poly.entity_id
_entity_poly.type
_entity_poly.pdbx_seq_one_letter_code
_entity_poly.pdbx_strand_id
1 'polypeptide(L)'
;MGEPIAPKVFAARVGIGRVALSRIENGKAWPRSETLKRMMAIFELDWAQVAEVGSNTGSHPRMPDTPQDGQQVYLCESLRWGRRRLGWTLAELARRSGVSASQLSRIERGQVARSAVFTWHPEDGNIVREDRRIVFGNPLLAAVAGGKLRRASF
;
A
#
# COMPACT_ATOMS: atom_id res chain seq x y z
N MET A 1 29.99 22.08 7.14
CA MET A 1 28.83 21.17 7.17
C MET A 1 27.79 21.79 6.27
N GLY A 2 27.32 21.09 5.22
CA GLY A 2 26.33 21.64 4.30
C GLY A 2 24.99 21.87 5.01
N GLU A 3 24.19 22.82 4.52
CA GLU A 3 22.86 23.04 5.05
C GLU A 3 21.99 21.78 4.91
N PRO A 4 21.18 21.44 5.94
CA PRO A 4 20.28 20.30 5.87
C PRO A 4 19.25 20.49 4.74
N ILE A 5 19.17 19.52 3.84
CA ILE A 5 18.21 19.54 2.72
C ILE A 5 16.80 19.27 3.28
N ALA A 6 15.86 20.16 2.98
CA ALA A 6 14.46 19.95 3.37
C ALA A 6 13.90 18.64 2.75
N PRO A 7 13.16 17.80 3.49
CA PRO A 7 12.67 16.50 2.99
C PRO A 7 11.86 16.59 1.69
N LYS A 8 11.09 17.67 1.50
CA LYS A 8 10.36 17.93 0.26
C LYS A 8 11.29 18.11 -0.94
N VAL A 9 12.39 18.83 -0.75
CA VAL A 9 13.39 19.11 -1.80
C VAL A 9 14.17 17.84 -2.12
N PHE A 10 14.56 17.08 -1.09
CA PHE A 10 15.22 15.79 -1.28
C PHE A 10 14.33 14.80 -2.04
N ALA A 11 13.06 14.66 -1.63
CA ALA A 11 12.10 13.79 -2.32
C ALA A 11 11.98 14.14 -3.82
N ALA A 12 11.88 15.44 -4.14
CA ALA A 12 11.80 15.90 -5.52
C ALA A 12 13.08 15.56 -6.32
N ARG A 13 14.27 15.72 -5.74
CA ARG A 13 15.55 15.36 -6.38
C ARG A 13 15.66 13.86 -6.67
N VAL A 14 15.17 13.02 -5.76
CA VAL A 14 15.11 11.56 -5.94
C VAL A 14 14.07 11.17 -7.01
N GLY A 15 13.08 12.03 -7.28
CA GLY A 15 11.97 11.75 -8.19
C GLY A 15 10.78 11.05 -7.53
N ILE A 16 10.57 11.26 -6.22
CA ILE A 16 9.45 10.69 -5.47
C ILE A 16 8.64 11.78 -4.74
N GLY A 17 7.40 11.47 -4.36
CA GLY A 17 6.58 12.37 -3.54
C GLY A 17 7.04 12.42 -2.08
N ARG A 18 6.83 13.55 -1.40
CA ARG A 18 7.16 13.75 0.04
C ARG A 18 6.54 12.68 0.95
N VAL A 19 5.32 12.24 0.67
CA VAL A 19 4.66 11.18 1.44
C VAL A 19 5.36 9.82 1.24
N ALA A 20 5.85 9.54 0.03
CA ALA A 20 6.61 8.32 -0.25
C ALA A 20 7.95 8.32 0.51
N LEU A 21 8.68 9.44 0.48
CA LEU A 21 9.90 9.61 1.28
C LEU A 21 9.63 9.39 2.78
N SER A 22 8.59 10.02 3.32
CA SER A 22 8.24 9.87 4.74
C SER A 22 7.92 8.43 5.14
N ARG A 23 7.27 7.64 4.27
CA ARG A 23 7.04 6.21 4.54
C ARG A 23 8.34 5.42 4.56
N ILE A 24 9.28 5.74 3.68
CA ILE A 24 10.62 5.13 3.64
C ILE A 24 11.39 5.43 4.93
N GLU A 25 11.47 6.70 5.32
CA GLU A 25 12.15 7.14 6.54
C GLU A 25 11.60 6.49 7.82
N ASN A 26 10.31 6.18 7.85
CA ASN A 26 9.64 5.56 9.00
C ASN A 26 9.56 4.03 8.92
N GLY A 27 10.28 3.40 7.98
CA GLY A 27 10.29 1.94 7.79
C GLY A 27 8.94 1.35 7.34
N LYS A 28 8.00 2.19 6.91
CA LYS A 28 6.67 1.79 6.42
C LYS A 28 6.69 1.39 4.94
N ALA A 29 7.79 1.66 4.24
CA ALA A 29 8.02 1.26 2.87
C ALA A 29 9.53 1.08 2.62
N TRP A 30 9.90 0.19 1.72
CA TRP A 30 11.26 0.14 1.18
C TRP A 30 11.35 1.05 -0.06
N PRO A 31 12.53 1.63 -0.37
CA PRO A 31 12.72 2.31 -1.65
C PRO A 31 12.76 1.30 -2.80
N ARG A 32 12.29 1.69 -4.01
CA ARG A 32 12.50 0.86 -5.22
C ARG A 32 13.98 0.77 -5.49
N SER A 33 14.41 -0.24 -6.25
CA SER A 33 15.78 -0.34 -6.74
C SER A 33 16.27 0.96 -7.39
N GLU A 34 15.44 1.57 -8.25
CA GLU A 34 15.76 2.84 -8.91
C GLU A 34 15.75 4.03 -7.93
N THR A 35 14.79 4.08 -7.02
CA THR A 35 14.73 5.12 -5.96
C THR A 35 15.96 5.04 -5.04
N LEU A 36 16.35 3.83 -4.64
CA LEU A 36 17.51 3.57 -3.79
C LEU A 36 18.80 3.96 -4.52
N LYS A 37 18.97 3.57 -5.79
CA LYS A 37 20.11 4.00 -6.61
C LYS A 37 20.22 5.53 -6.70
N ARG A 38 19.10 6.23 -6.88
CA ARG A 38 19.06 7.71 -6.92
C ARG A 38 19.40 8.33 -5.57
N MET A 39 18.86 7.79 -4.48
CA MET A 39 19.22 8.23 -3.12
C MET A 39 20.72 8.03 -2.86
N MET A 40 21.26 6.85 -3.19
CA MET A 40 22.68 6.55 -3.07
C MET A 40 23.53 7.50 -3.90
N ALA A 41 23.15 7.80 -5.16
CA ALA A 41 23.86 8.76 -5.99
C ALA A 41 23.86 10.19 -5.39
N ILE A 42 22.74 10.64 -4.81
CA ILE A 42 22.64 11.97 -4.19
C ILE A 42 23.50 12.06 -2.92
N PHE A 43 23.57 10.98 -2.16
CA PHE A 43 24.40 10.90 -0.95
C PHE A 43 25.84 10.45 -1.23
N GLU A 44 26.19 10.22 -2.50
CA GLU A 44 27.52 9.71 -2.90
C GLU A 44 27.89 8.40 -2.17
N LEU A 45 26.90 7.52 -1.99
CA LEU A 45 27.04 6.22 -1.31
C LEU A 45 27.22 5.07 -2.31
N ASP A 46 28.03 4.10 -1.92
CA ASP A 46 28.20 2.81 -2.61
C ASP A 46 27.46 1.66 -1.90
N TRP A 47 27.19 0.58 -2.62
CA TRP A 47 26.52 -0.62 -2.09
C TRP A 47 27.24 -1.23 -0.89
N ALA A 48 28.57 -1.17 -0.86
CA ALA A 48 29.35 -1.65 0.29
C ALA A 48 29.03 -0.89 1.59
N GLN A 49 28.51 0.34 1.50
CA GLN A 49 28.15 1.17 2.64
C GLN A 49 26.68 1.01 3.07
N VAL A 50 25.83 0.46 2.19
CA VAL A 50 24.38 0.44 2.37
C VAL A 50 23.84 -0.98 2.55
N ALA A 51 24.57 -2.00 2.09
CA ALA A 51 24.13 -3.39 2.11
C ALA A 51 25.07 -4.29 2.93
N GLU A 52 24.49 -5.12 3.79
CA GLU A 52 25.17 -6.25 4.42
C GLU A 52 24.93 -7.53 3.61
N VAL A 53 25.99 -8.30 3.36
CA VAL A 53 25.90 -9.58 2.65
C VAL A 53 25.31 -10.63 3.58
N GLY A 54 24.14 -11.17 3.25
CA GLY A 54 23.48 -12.20 4.04
C GLY A 54 22.30 -12.85 3.35
N SER A 55 21.78 -13.93 3.94
CA SER A 55 20.55 -14.58 3.51
C SER A 55 19.34 -13.79 4.00
N ASN A 56 18.50 -13.38 3.06
CA ASN A 56 17.38 -12.49 3.32
C ASN A 56 16.26 -13.25 4.09
N THR A 57 16.23 -13.14 5.41
CA THR A 57 15.36 -13.95 6.31
C THR A 57 14.00 -13.29 6.63
N GLY A 58 13.76 -12.06 6.18
CA GLY A 58 12.52 -11.32 6.43
C GLY A 58 11.51 -11.36 5.28
N SER A 59 10.21 -11.35 5.61
CA SER A 59 9.16 -10.97 4.65
C SER A 59 9.24 -9.47 4.38
N HIS A 60 9.79 -9.07 3.23
CA HIS A 60 9.77 -7.68 2.81
C HIS A 60 8.34 -7.22 2.50
N PRO A 61 7.92 -6.01 2.92
CA PRO A 61 6.71 -5.40 2.43
C PRO A 61 6.76 -5.37 0.91
N ARG A 62 5.82 -6.05 0.21
CA ARG A 62 5.76 -5.98 -1.26
C ARG A 62 5.61 -4.53 -1.65
N MET A 63 6.59 -4.03 -2.39
CA MET A 63 6.59 -2.64 -2.78
C MET A 63 5.52 -2.42 -3.86
N PRO A 64 4.70 -1.38 -3.73
CA PRO A 64 3.81 -0.96 -4.80
C PRO A 64 4.58 -0.30 -5.97
N ASP A 65 4.41 -0.83 -7.18
CA ASP A 65 5.02 -0.33 -8.44
C ASP A 65 4.38 0.97 -8.96
N THR A 66 3.31 1.44 -8.33
CA THR A 66 2.62 2.70 -8.63
C THR A 66 1.96 3.29 -7.37
N PRO A 67 1.58 4.59 -7.34
CA PRO A 67 0.71 5.14 -6.29
C PRO A 67 -0.56 4.29 -6.06
N GLN A 68 -1.12 3.73 -7.14
CA GLN A 68 -2.24 2.81 -7.14
C GLN A 68 -1.95 1.53 -6.37
N ASP A 69 -0.79 0.91 -6.58
CA ASP A 69 -0.43 -0.30 -5.88
C ASP A 69 -0.34 -0.02 -4.36
N GLY A 70 0.09 1.18 -3.96
CA GLY A 70 0.18 1.56 -2.55
C GLY A 70 -1.19 1.76 -1.93
N GLN A 71 -2.11 2.35 -2.69
CA GLN A 71 -3.52 2.42 -2.31
C GLN A 71 -4.16 1.02 -2.23
N GLN A 72 -3.80 0.10 -3.13
CA GLN A 72 -4.30 -1.26 -3.13
C GLN A 72 -3.84 -2.02 -1.87
N VAL A 73 -2.56 -1.92 -1.51
CA VAL A 73 -2.03 -2.50 -0.27
C VAL A 73 -2.80 -1.98 0.94
N TYR A 74 -2.98 -0.66 1.03
CA TYR A 74 -3.74 -0.04 2.12
C TYR A 74 -5.19 -0.52 2.18
N LEU A 75 -5.88 -0.66 1.04
CA LEU A 75 -7.24 -1.20 0.97
C LEU A 75 -7.31 -2.64 1.47
N CYS A 76 -6.37 -3.48 1.07
CA CYS A 76 -6.30 -4.88 1.49
C CYS A 76 -6.08 -5.03 3.00
N GLU A 77 -5.18 -4.22 3.57
CA GLU A 77 -4.94 -4.17 5.02
C GLU A 77 -6.16 -3.65 5.77
N SER A 78 -6.77 -2.57 5.27
CA SER A 78 -7.98 -1.97 5.84
C SER A 78 -9.15 -2.94 5.85
N LEU A 79 -9.32 -3.75 4.79
CA LEU A 79 -10.32 -4.81 4.74
C LEU A 79 -10.08 -5.86 5.84
N ARG A 80 -8.84 -6.34 5.97
CA ARG A 80 -8.44 -7.31 6.99
C ARG A 80 -8.69 -6.77 8.40
N TRP A 81 -8.34 -5.51 8.63
CA TRP A 81 -8.53 -4.86 9.92
C TRP A 81 -10.01 -4.65 10.25
N GLY A 82 -10.79 -4.12 9.30
CA GLY A 82 -12.23 -3.92 9.45
C GLY A 82 -12.96 -5.24 9.73
N ARG A 83 -12.65 -6.31 8.98
CA ARG A 83 -13.22 -7.64 9.20
C ARG A 83 -12.93 -8.16 10.62
N ARG A 84 -11.67 -8.04 11.07
CA ARG A 84 -11.28 -8.44 12.44
C ARG A 84 -11.98 -7.63 13.51
N ARG A 85 -12.11 -6.31 13.33
CA ARG A 85 -12.83 -5.42 14.26
C ARG A 85 -14.30 -5.78 14.40
N LEU A 86 -14.93 -6.25 13.32
CA LEU A 86 -16.30 -6.76 13.31
C LEU A 86 -16.43 -8.18 13.89
N GLY A 87 -15.32 -8.85 14.20
CA GLY A 87 -15.32 -10.23 14.68
C GLY A 87 -15.64 -11.26 13.59
N TRP A 88 -15.53 -10.91 12.31
CA TRP A 88 -15.92 -11.80 11.22
C TRP A 88 -14.79 -12.70 10.77
N THR A 89 -15.11 -13.95 10.45
CA THR A 89 -14.20 -14.87 9.75
C THR A 89 -14.15 -14.53 8.26
N LEU A 90 -13.17 -15.08 7.53
CA LEU A 90 -13.15 -14.97 6.07
C LEU A 90 -14.40 -15.61 5.44
N ALA A 91 -14.90 -16.72 6.01
CA ALA A 91 -16.12 -17.37 5.56
C ALA A 91 -17.36 -16.48 5.76
N GLU A 92 -17.42 -15.75 6.88
CA GLU A 92 -18.51 -14.81 7.15
C GLU A 92 -18.50 -13.63 6.17
N LEU A 93 -17.32 -13.03 5.94
CA LEU A 93 -17.18 -11.98 4.94
C LEU A 93 -17.52 -12.50 3.53
N ALA A 94 -17.14 -13.74 3.21
CA ALA A 94 -17.47 -14.36 1.93
C ALA A 94 -18.98 -14.48 1.72
N ARG A 95 -19.69 -15.03 2.71
CA ARG A 95 -21.16 -15.15 2.67
C ARG A 95 -21.85 -13.80 2.46
N ARG A 96 -21.39 -12.75 3.14
CA ARG A 96 -22.01 -11.42 3.07
C ARG A 96 -21.67 -10.65 1.79
N SER A 97 -20.45 -10.83 1.26
CA SER A 97 -19.97 -10.08 0.09
C SER A 97 -20.23 -10.76 -1.24
N GLY A 98 -20.49 -12.08 -1.25
CA GLY A 98 -20.54 -12.88 -2.47
C GLY A 98 -19.16 -13.18 -3.08
N VAL A 99 -18.06 -12.71 -2.46
CA VAL A 99 -16.69 -13.01 -2.90
C VAL A 99 -16.20 -14.27 -2.20
N SER A 100 -15.60 -15.20 -2.94
CA SER A 100 -15.12 -16.46 -2.35
C SER A 100 -14.08 -16.24 -1.25
N ALA A 101 -14.09 -17.10 -0.22
CA ALA A 101 -13.15 -17.02 0.89
C ALA A 101 -11.68 -17.13 0.44
N SER A 102 -11.40 -17.90 -0.62
CA SER A 102 -10.06 -18.03 -1.20
C SER A 102 -9.61 -16.74 -1.90
N GLN A 103 -10.52 -16.04 -2.59
CA GLN A 103 -10.25 -14.74 -3.18
C GLN A 103 -10.06 -13.67 -2.10
N LEU A 104 -10.90 -13.64 -1.07
CA LEU A 104 -10.73 -12.73 0.07
C LEU A 104 -9.39 -12.96 0.79
N SER A 105 -8.99 -14.21 0.99
CA SER A 105 -7.68 -14.55 1.55
C SER A 105 -6.52 -14.00 0.71
N ARG A 106 -6.60 -14.09 -0.63
CA ARG A 106 -5.59 -13.50 -1.52
C ARG A 106 -5.61 -11.97 -1.48
N ILE A 107 -6.79 -11.36 -1.45
CA ILE A 107 -6.97 -9.91 -1.32
C ILE A 107 -6.31 -9.42 -0.04
N GLU A 108 -6.68 -9.94 1.13
CA GLU A 108 -6.13 -9.48 2.43
C GLU A 108 -4.60 -9.68 2.58
N ARG A 109 -4.00 -10.55 1.75
CA ARG A 109 -2.56 -10.78 1.71
C ARG A 109 -1.84 -9.99 0.61
N GLY A 110 -2.54 -9.13 -0.12
CA GLY A 110 -1.95 -8.37 -1.24
C GLY A 110 -1.48 -9.25 -2.40
N GLN A 111 -2.07 -10.45 -2.55
CA GLN A 111 -1.68 -11.45 -3.56
C GLN A 111 -2.55 -11.43 -4.82
N VAL A 112 -3.13 -10.27 -5.14
CA VAL A 112 -3.93 -10.07 -6.35
C VAL A 112 -3.38 -8.86 -7.10
N ALA A 113 -2.71 -9.11 -8.22
CA ALA A 113 -2.37 -8.07 -9.17
C ALA A 113 -3.63 -7.78 -9.99
N ARG A 114 -4.23 -6.59 -9.80
CA ARG A 114 -5.42 -6.09 -10.53
C ARG A 114 -6.60 -7.08 -10.57
N SER A 115 -7.27 -7.25 -9.43
CA SER A 115 -8.52 -8.02 -9.36
C SER A 115 -9.73 -7.15 -9.76
N ALA A 116 -10.72 -7.75 -10.44
CA ALA A 116 -12.02 -7.13 -10.73
C ALA A 116 -12.79 -6.66 -9.48
N VAL A 117 -12.32 -7.01 -8.28
CA VAL A 117 -12.86 -6.50 -7.02
C VAL A 117 -12.57 -5.00 -6.82
N PHE A 118 -11.56 -4.47 -7.51
CA PHE A 118 -11.16 -3.07 -7.46
C PHE A 118 -11.76 -2.28 -8.62
N THR A 119 -12.13 -1.04 -8.36
CA THR A 119 -12.61 -0.08 -9.36
C THR A 119 -12.04 1.31 -9.08
N TRP A 120 -12.31 2.26 -9.96
CA TRP A 120 -11.93 3.66 -9.79
C TRP A 120 -12.93 4.38 -8.90
N HIS A 121 -12.42 5.31 -8.08
CA HIS A 121 -13.27 6.19 -7.30
C HIS A 121 -14.15 7.02 -8.25
N PRO A 122 -15.48 7.10 -8.03
CA PRO A 122 -16.41 7.72 -8.97
C PRO A 122 -16.15 9.22 -9.20
N GLU A 123 -15.61 9.92 -8.21
CA GLU A 123 -15.25 11.34 -8.32
C GLU A 123 -14.00 11.60 -9.17
N ASP A 124 -13.20 10.57 -9.48
CA ASP A 124 -11.90 10.71 -10.13
C ASP A 124 -11.98 10.57 -11.66
N GLY A 125 -13.19 10.73 -12.23
CA GLY A 125 -13.42 10.62 -13.66
C GLY A 125 -12.61 11.63 -14.50
N ASN A 126 -12.31 12.79 -13.92
CA ASN A 126 -11.67 13.93 -14.59
C ASN A 126 -10.16 14.04 -14.36
N ILE A 127 -9.55 13.12 -13.60
CA ILE A 127 -8.10 13.07 -13.41
C ILE A 127 -7.45 11.96 -14.23
N VAL A 128 -6.15 12.13 -14.53
CA VAL A 128 -5.34 11.14 -15.24
C VAL A 128 -5.34 9.80 -14.49
N ARG A 129 -5.31 8.68 -15.24
CA ARG A 129 -5.50 7.33 -14.67
C ARG A 129 -4.49 7.00 -13.58
N GLU A 130 -3.29 7.56 -13.72
CA GLU A 130 -2.13 7.44 -12.85
C GLU A 130 -2.30 8.16 -11.50
N ASP A 131 -3.35 8.98 -11.35
CA ASP A 131 -3.72 9.62 -10.08
C ASP A 131 -5.08 9.18 -9.54
N ARG A 132 -5.84 8.36 -10.28
CA ARG A 132 -7.16 7.88 -9.85
C ARG A 132 -7.05 7.01 -8.61
N ARG A 133 -7.89 7.31 -7.62
CA ARG A 133 -8.02 6.49 -6.42
C ARG A 133 -8.64 5.15 -6.79
N ILE A 134 -8.04 4.08 -6.26
CA ILE A 134 -8.63 2.75 -6.29
C ILE A 134 -9.57 2.59 -5.10
N VAL A 135 -10.70 1.92 -5.30
CA VAL A 135 -11.65 1.50 -4.25
C VAL A 135 -12.12 0.07 -4.49
N PHE A 136 -12.78 -0.54 -3.49
CA PHE A 136 -13.54 -1.77 -3.71
C PHE A 136 -14.81 -1.47 -4.50
N GLY A 137 -15.06 -2.19 -5.59
CA GLY A 137 -16.33 -2.11 -6.32
C GLY A 137 -17.49 -2.75 -5.57
N ASN A 138 -17.21 -3.71 -4.69
CA ASN A 138 -18.21 -4.28 -3.80
C ASN A 138 -18.49 -3.33 -2.62
N PRO A 139 -19.73 -2.84 -2.44
CA PRO A 139 -20.06 -1.83 -1.43
C PRO A 139 -19.86 -2.33 0.00
N LEU A 140 -20.05 -3.63 0.25
CA LEU A 140 -19.80 -4.20 1.57
C LEU A 140 -18.30 -4.22 1.88
N LEU A 141 -17.46 -4.64 0.93
CA LEU A 141 -16.00 -4.61 1.12
C LEU A 141 -15.51 -3.18 1.33
N ALA A 142 -16.05 -2.21 0.59
CA ALA A 142 -15.78 -0.79 0.79
C ALA A 142 -16.20 -0.30 2.19
N ALA A 143 -17.38 -0.72 2.67
CA ALA A 143 -17.87 -0.36 4.00
C ALA A 143 -17.04 -0.98 5.15
N VAL A 144 -16.61 -2.24 5.00
CA VAL A 144 -15.72 -2.93 5.95
C VAL A 144 -14.36 -2.24 5.98
N ALA A 145 -13.73 -2.03 4.82
CA ALA A 145 -12.42 -1.41 4.72
C ALA A 145 -12.44 0.05 5.19
N GLY A 146 -13.51 0.78 4.89
CA GLY A 146 -13.70 2.16 5.34
C GLY A 146 -14.12 2.31 6.81
N GLY A 147 -14.28 1.21 7.56
CA GLY A 147 -14.70 1.24 8.96
C GLY A 147 -16.11 1.79 9.19
N LYS A 148 -16.96 1.81 8.15
CA LYS A 148 -18.32 2.36 8.20
C LYS A 148 -19.31 1.45 8.92
N LEU A 149 -18.95 0.19 9.14
CA LEU A 149 -19.75 -0.79 9.87
C LEU A 149 -19.34 -0.81 11.33
N ARG A 150 -20.34 -0.81 12.23
CA ARG A 150 -20.14 -1.05 13.66
C ARG A 150 -20.45 -2.50 13.98
N ARG A 151 -19.73 -3.06 14.96
CA ARG A 151 -20.08 -4.36 15.54
C ARG A 151 -21.47 -4.21 16.16
N ALA A 152 -22.39 -5.11 15.83
CA ALA A 152 -23.67 -5.16 16.53
C ALA A 152 -23.38 -5.49 17.99
N SER A 153 -23.76 -4.59 18.89
CA SER A 153 -23.79 -4.86 20.32
C SER A 153 -24.90 -5.89 20.55
N PHE A 154 -24.53 -7.04 21.11
CA PHE A 154 -25.48 -7.96 21.75
C PHE A 154 -25.72 -7.48 23.18
#